data_AF-A0A7S3H846-F1
#
_entry.id   AF-A0A7S3H846-F1
#
_cell.length_a   1.000
_cell.length_b   1.000
_cell.length_c   1.000
_cell.angle_alpha   90.00
_cell.angle_beta   90.00
_cell.angle_gamma   90.00
#
_symmetry.space_group_name_H-M   'P 1'
#
loop_
_entity.id
_entity.type
_entity.pdbx_description
1 polymer ?
#
loop_
_entity_poly.entity_id
_entity_poly.type
_entity_poly.pdbx_seq_one_letter_code
_entity_poly.pdbx_strand_id
1 'polypeptide(L)'
;MPLLSSFIPPSNNLIIGTHIIPGTNIPYRNYSNTFPVKLFDLVSSEDEGIVGWQGHGTSFQVRDMDKFVNLILPKHFKHNNFTSFQRQLNLYGFRRSASYDKGAYYHPQFQQGQRELAESIRRVLAPGSEGSGGKDGNGTSTGGGNSSSSNSASALA
;
A
#
# COMPACT_ATOMS: atom_id res chain seq x y z
N MET A 1 35.92 48.68 -20.14
CA MET A 1 35.49 49.05 -18.77
C MET A 1 34.39 48.09 -18.33
N PRO A 2 34.38 47.66 -17.06
CA PRO A 2 34.41 46.24 -16.69
C PRO A 2 33.08 45.69 -16.12
N LEU A 3 33.00 44.35 -16.12
CA LEU A 3 32.50 43.45 -15.06
C LEU A 3 31.12 43.72 -14.44
N LEU A 4 30.24 42.72 -14.54
CA LEU A 4 29.81 42.01 -13.33
C LEU A 4 29.54 40.53 -13.66
N SER A 5 30.42 39.67 -13.15
CA SER A 5 30.22 38.24 -13.00
C SER A 5 29.46 38.00 -11.69
N SER A 6 28.30 37.36 -11.77
CA SER A 6 27.73 36.58 -10.67
C SER A 6 26.93 35.44 -11.30
N PHE A 7 27.56 34.29 -11.55
CA PHE A 7 27.49 33.13 -10.67
C PHE A 7 26.03 32.66 -10.49
N ILE A 8 25.59 31.80 -11.42
CA ILE A 8 24.41 30.95 -11.20
C ILE A 8 24.85 29.89 -10.19
N PRO A 9 24.32 29.87 -8.96
CA PRO A 9 24.57 28.75 -8.07
C PRO A 9 23.93 27.48 -8.67
N PRO A 10 24.61 26.32 -8.63
CA PRO A 10 23.92 25.04 -8.73
C PRO A 10 23.14 24.84 -7.43
N SER A 11 21.99 25.51 -7.33
CA SER A 11 21.07 25.33 -6.20
C SER A 11 20.36 23.99 -6.37
N ASN A 12 20.97 22.94 -5.84
CA ASN A 12 20.27 21.76 -5.37
C ASN A 12 19.36 22.15 -4.19
N ASN A 13 18.33 22.97 -4.47
CA ASN A 13 17.25 23.21 -3.55
C ASN A 13 16.07 22.36 -4.00
N LEU A 14 16.08 21.12 -3.53
CA LEU A 14 14.95 20.21 -3.56
C LEU A 14 13.91 20.73 -2.55
N ILE A 15 13.13 21.75 -2.91
CA ILE A 15 11.96 22.15 -2.14
C ILE A 15 10.75 21.40 -2.72
N ILE A 16 10.46 20.29 -2.06
CA ILE A 16 9.29 19.44 -2.28
C ILE A 16 8.09 20.18 -1.71
N GLY A 17 7.22 20.66 -2.61
CA GLY A 17 5.96 21.29 -2.24
C GLY A 17 5.67 22.50 -3.11
N THR A 18 4.74 22.33 -4.05
CA THR A 18 4.03 23.38 -4.80
C THR A 18 4.77 24.14 -5.92
N HIS A 19 5.46 23.47 -6.84
CA HIS A 19 5.73 24.06 -8.16
C HIS A 19 5.27 23.16 -9.31
N ILE A 20 4.36 23.72 -10.11
CA ILE A 20 3.79 23.16 -11.34
C ILE A 20 4.86 23.25 -12.43
N ILE A 21 5.25 22.12 -13.02
CA ILE A 21 6.10 22.11 -14.23
C ILE A 21 5.17 22.23 -15.45
N PRO A 22 5.21 23.34 -16.21
CA PRO A 22 4.46 23.42 -17.46
C PRO A 22 5.06 22.46 -18.49
N GLY A 23 4.26 21.53 -19.01
CA GLY A 23 4.65 20.63 -20.11
C GLY A 23 4.80 19.15 -19.76
N THR A 24 4.58 18.75 -18.50
CA THR A 24 4.51 17.32 -18.15
C THR A 24 3.09 16.97 -17.75
N ASN A 25 2.38 16.21 -18.59
CA ASN A 25 1.06 15.63 -18.27
C ASN A 25 1.23 14.43 -17.32
N ILE A 26 2.01 14.60 -16.25
CA ILE A 26 2.04 13.62 -15.18
C ILE A 26 0.97 14.10 -14.21
N PRO A 27 -0.17 13.38 -14.06
CA PRO A 27 -1.09 13.74 -13.00
C PRO A 27 -0.29 13.67 -11.71
N TYR A 28 -0.23 14.79 -10.99
CA TYR A 28 0.24 14.89 -9.60
C TYR A 28 -0.67 13.99 -8.76
N ARG A 29 -0.44 12.70 -8.90
CA ARG A 29 -1.27 11.64 -8.38
C ARG A 29 -1.03 11.66 -6.89
N ASN A 30 -2.11 11.83 -6.16
CA ASN A 30 -2.26 11.58 -4.73
C ASN A 30 -1.81 10.13 -4.39
N TYR A 31 -0.51 9.81 -4.55
CA TYR A 31 0.07 8.49 -4.30
C TYR A 31 0.18 8.19 -2.80
N SER A 32 0.09 9.23 -1.97
CA SER A 32 0.00 9.17 -0.51
C SER A 32 -1.23 8.43 0.03
N ASN A 33 -2.18 7.99 -0.83
CA ASN A 33 -3.43 7.39 -0.39
C ASN A 33 -3.55 5.87 -0.58
N THR A 34 -2.55 5.22 -1.17
CA THR A 34 -2.59 3.76 -1.40
C THR A 34 -2.40 2.98 -0.10
N PHE A 35 -2.94 1.76 -0.04
CA PHE A 35 -2.83 0.91 1.15
C PHE A 35 -1.37 0.66 1.59
N PRO A 36 -0.43 0.27 0.69
CA PRO A 36 0.96 0.01 1.11
C PRO A 36 1.66 1.25 1.67
N VAL A 37 1.35 2.42 1.14
CA VAL A 37 1.92 3.69 1.62
C VAL A 37 1.35 4.05 2.99
N LYS A 38 0.04 3.94 3.18
CA LYS A 38 -0.60 4.12 4.49
C LYS A 38 -0.09 3.12 5.53
N LEU A 39 0.12 1.87 5.10
CA LEU A 39 0.69 0.84 5.94
C LEU A 39 2.13 1.20 6.37
N PHE A 40 2.95 1.72 5.46
CA PHE A 40 4.30 2.18 5.79
C PHE A 40 4.27 3.31 6.83
N ASP A 41 3.43 4.32 6.60
CA ASP A 41 3.29 5.46 7.49
C ASP A 41 2.77 5.01 8.88
N LEU A 42 1.81 4.07 8.92
CA LEU A 42 1.29 3.46 10.14
C LEU A 42 2.39 2.74 10.92
N VAL A 43 3.10 1.80 10.30
CA VAL A 43 4.12 0.98 10.98
C VAL A 43 5.30 1.84 11.48
N SER A 44 5.56 2.98 10.82
CA SER A 44 6.67 3.88 11.17
C SER A 44 6.32 4.96 12.19
N SER A 45 5.04 5.24 12.43
CA SER A 45 4.60 6.34 13.31
C SER A 45 3.94 5.89 14.61
N GLU A 46 3.46 4.64 14.67
CA GLU A 46 2.77 4.12 15.85
C GLU A 46 3.73 3.48 16.86
N ASP A 47 3.21 3.19 18.05
CA ASP A 47 3.96 2.56 19.13
C ASP A 47 4.46 1.17 18.72
N GLU A 48 5.78 0.99 18.76
CA GLU A 48 6.44 -0.29 18.49
C GLU A 48 5.91 -1.41 19.38
N GLY A 49 5.43 -1.11 20.59
CA GLY A 49 4.78 -2.07 21.49
C GLY A 49 3.46 -2.65 20.95
N ILE A 50 2.82 -1.98 20.01
CA ILE A 50 1.54 -2.39 19.39
C ILE A 50 1.78 -2.94 17.99
N VAL A 51 2.46 -2.17 17.14
CA VAL A 51 2.80 -2.53 15.77
C VAL A 51 4.10 -1.85 15.39
N GLY A 52 5.04 -2.59 14.80
CA GLY A 52 6.32 -2.00 14.45
C GLY A 52 7.15 -2.89 13.54
N TRP A 53 8.26 -2.31 13.07
CA TRP A 53 9.28 -3.01 12.30
C TRP A 53 9.98 -4.07 13.14
N GLN A 54 10.44 -5.14 12.49
CA GLN A 54 11.40 -6.07 13.07
C GLN A 54 12.82 -5.49 13.01
N GLY A 55 13.73 -6.01 13.83
CA GLY A 55 15.10 -5.45 13.95
C GLY A 55 15.91 -5.39 12.66
N HIS A 56 15.53 -6.15 11.63
CA HIS A 56 16.17 -6.14 10.31
C HIS A 56 15.49 -5.20 9.30
N GLY A 57 14.35 -4.58 9.64
CA GLY A 57 13.69 -3.55 8.84
C GLY A 57 12.95 -4.01 7.57
N THR A 58 12.93 -5.29 7.23
CA THR A 58 12.25 -5.82 6.01
C THR A 58 10.92 -6.49 6.29
N SER A 59 10.46 -6.47 7.54
CA SER A 59 9.17 -7.00 7.96
C SER A 59 8.62 -6.22 9.14
N PHE A 60 7.32 -6.32 9.36
CA PHE A 60 6.64 -5.71 10.49
C PHE A 60 5.76 -6.73 11.22
N GLN A 61 5.47 -6.48 12.49
CA GLN A 61 4.64 -7.37 13.28
C GLN A 61 3.64 -6.58 14.12
N VAL A 62 2.42 -7.10 14.21
CA VAL A 62 1.43 -6.65 15.19
C VAL A 62 1.67 -7.45 16.47
N ARG A 63 2.04 -6.76 17.55
CA ARG A 63 2.38 -7.33 18.86
C ARG A 63 1.16 -7.34 19.80
N ASP A 64 0.35 -6.29 19.76
CA ASP A 64 -0.89 -6.17 20.53
C ASP A 64 -2.09 -6.02 19.58
N MET A 65 -2.81 -7.13 19.38
CA MET A 65 -3.92 -7.19 18.42
C MET A 65 -5.11 -6.31 18.85
N ASP A 66 -5.44 -6.29 20.14
CA ASP A 66 -6.61 -5.57 20.65
C ASP A 66 -6.42 -4.07 20.53
N LYS A 67 -5.23 -3.56 20.88
CA LYS A 67 -4.90 -2.15 20.67
C LYS A 67 -4.77 -1.80 19.20
N PHE A 68 -4.20 -2.68 18.38
CA PHE A 68 -4.09 -2.45 16.94
C PHE A 68 -5.47 -2.26 16.29
N VAL A 69 -6.42 -3.14 16.58
CA VAL A 69 -7.78 -3.09 16.03
C VAL A 69 -8.56 -1.88 16.54
N ASN A 70 -8.51 -1.58 17.84
CA ASN A 70 -9.38 -0.56 18.42
C ASN A 70 -8.80 0.86 18.37
N LEU A 71 -7.47 1.02 18.40
CA LEU A 71 -6.82 2.33 18.47
C LEU A 71 -6.16 2.72 17.14
N ILE A 72 -5.47 1.78 16.49
CA ILE A 72 -4.62 2.08 15.34
C ILE A 72 -5.39 2.03 14.03
N LEU A 73 -6.15 0.96 13.79
CA LEU A 73 -6.88 0.81 12.53
C LEU A 73 -7.88 1.95 12.26
N PRO A 74 -8.70 2.43 13.21
CA PRO A 74 -9.62 3.55 12.99
C PRO A 74 -8.93 4.88 12.66
N LYS A 75 -7.69 5.05 13.14
CA LYS A 75 -6.89 6.27 12.93
C LYS A 75 -6.36 6.35 11.50
N HIS A 76 -6.00 5.22 10.90
CA HIS A 76 -5.37 5.15 9.56
C HIS A 76 -6.30 4.64 8.46
N PHE A 77 -7.32 3.86 8.83
CA PHE A 77 -8.28 3.23 7.92
C PHE A 77 -9.72 3.50 8.38
N LYS A 78 -10.68 3.42 7.45
CA LYS A 78 -12.11 3.68 7.73
C LYS A 78 -12.83 2.49 8.38
N HIS A 79 -12.09 1.57 9.00
CA HIS A 79 -12.62 0.39 9.68
C HIS A 79 -11.65 -0.06 10.77
N ASN A 80 -12.15 -0.80 11.75
CA ASN A 80 -11.35 -1.46 12.80
C ASN A 80 -11.17 -2.97 12.55
N ASN A 81 -11.69 -3.53 11.45
CA ASN A 81 -11.68 -4.97 11.23
C ASN A 81 -10.29 -5.48 10.75
N PHE A 82 -9.67 -6.36 11.53
CA PHE A 82 -8.39 -6.99 11.18
C PHE A 82 -8.47 -7.85 9.91
N THR A 83 -9.58 -8.56 9.68
CA THR A 83 -9.77 -9.38 8.48
C THR A 83 -9.73 -8.54 7.20
N SER A 84 -10.33 -7.34 7.23
CA SER A 84 -10.26 -6.40 6.12
C SER A 84 -8.84 -5.92 5.88
N PHE A 85 -8.10 -5.62 6.96
CA PHE A 85 -6.68 -5.26 6.89
C PHE A 85 -5.82 -6.41 6.31
N GLN A 86 -6.00 -7.63 6.81
CA GLN A 86 -5.31 -8.82 6.30
C GLN A 86 -5.65 -9.11 4.84
N ARG A 87 -6.89 -8.86 4.42
CA ARG A 87 -7.28 -8.98 3.01
C ARG A 87 -6.51 -8.00 2.14
N GLN A 88 -6.33 -6.75 2.58
CA GLN A 88 -5.50 -5.79 1.86
C GLN A 88 -4.04 -6.27 1.77
N LEU A 89 -3.44 -6.74 2.88
CA LEU A 89 -2.10 -7.34 2.86
C LEU A 89 -1.98 -8.42 1.77
N ASN A 90 -2.92 -9.37 1.74
CA ASN A 90 -2.93 -10.45 0.76
C ASN A 90 -3.08 -9.92 -0.68
N LEU A 91 -3.94 -8.91 -0.91
CA LEU A 91 -4.14 -8.31 -2.23
C LEU A 91 -2.89 -7.58 -2.74
N TYR A 92 -2.00 -7.13 -1.86
CA TYR A 92 -0.73 -6.49 -2.24
C TYR A 92 0.47 -7.44 -2.12
N GLY A 93 0.23 -8.76 -1.98
CA GLY A 93 1.28 -9.76 -2.01
C GLY A 93 2.12 -9.87 -0.74
N PHE A 94 1.69 -9.28 0.38
CA PHE A 94 2.34 -9.48 1.67
C PHE A 94 2.18 -10.93 2.11
N ARG A 95 3.24 -11.49 2.71
CA ARG A 95 3.25 -12.87 3.18
C ARG A 95 3.54 -12.89 4.69
N ARG A 96 2.89 -13.82 5.39
CA ARG A 96 3.11 -14.02 6.83
C ARG A 96 4.25 -15.02 7.03
N SER A 97 5.26 -14.64 7.79
CA SER A 97 6.41 -15.48 8.12
C SER A 97 6.02 -16.56 9.13
N ALA A 98 6.40 -17.80 8.86
CA ALA A 98 6.14 -18.97 9.71
C ALA A 98 7.37 -19.44 10.51
N SER A 99 8.56 -18.90 10.21
CA SER A 99 9.85 -19.40 10.70
C SER A 99 10.50 -18.46 11.71
N TYR A 100 11.44 -17.61 11.27
CA TYR A 100 12.30 -16.78 12.16
C TYR A 100 11.52 -15.64 12.82
N ASP A 101 10.58 -15.02 12.10
CA ASP A 101 9.71 -13.95 12.61
C ASP A 101 8.25 -14.42 12.66
N LYS A 102 7.95 -15.42 13.49
CA LYS A 102 6.62 -16.06 13.49
C LYS A 102 5.51 -15.01 13.64
N GLY A 103 4.68 -14.91 12.61
CA GLY A 103 3.55 -14.01 12.58
C GLY A 103 3.83 -12.59 12.07
N ALA A 104 5.08 -12.24 11.74
CA ALA A 104 5.41 -11.01 11.04
C ALA A 104 4.97 -11.07 9.57
N TYR A 105 4.73 -9.90 8.98
CA TYR A 105 4.39 -9.73 7.57
C TYR A 105 5.58 -9.13 6.83
N TYR A 106 5.90 -9.69 5.66
CA TYR A 106 7.01 -9.24 4.84
C TYR A 106 6.58 -9.02 3.39
N HIS A 107 7.28 -8.10 2.72
CA HIS A 107 7.19 -7.88 1.28
C HIS A 107 8.53 -7.30 0.78
N PRO A 108 9.07 -7.75 -0.38
CA PRO A 108 10.41 -7.34 -0.84
C PRO A 108 10.58 -5.81 -1.02
N GLN A 109 9.52 -5.15 -1.47
CA GLN A 109 9.47 -3.70 -1.68
C GLN A 109 8.89 -2.93 -0.47
N PHE A 110 8.81 -3.56 0.70
CA PHE A 110 8.31 -2.93 1.92
C PHE A 110 9.41 -2.98 2.99
N GLN A 111 10.20 -1.90 3.06
CA GLN A 111 11.38 -1.82 3.90
C GLN A 111 11.42 -0.51 4.69
N GLN A 112 11.85 -0.57 5.94
CA GLN A 112 12.02 0.58 6.82
C GLN A 112 12.95 1.62 6.18
N GLY A 113 12.54 2.90 6.23
CA GLY A 113 13.29 4.00 5.63
C GLY A 113 13.15 4.15 4.11
N GLN A 114 12.54 3.18 3.40
CA GLN A 114 12.37 3.21 1.95
C GLN A 114 10.90 3.34 1.55
N ARG A 115 10.28 4.46 1.93
CA ARG A 115 8.87 4.75 1.65
C ARG A 115 8.52 4.68 0.17
N GLU A 116 9.43 5.13 -0.71
CA GLU A 116 9.22 5.13 -2.16
C GLU A 116 9.03 3.72 -2.73
N LEU A 117 9.65 2.70 -2.12
CA LEU A 117 9.41 1.31 -2.54
C LEU A 117 7.97 0.88 -2.25
N ALA A 118 7.37 1.35 -1.16
CA ALA A 118 5.97 1.07 -0.87
C ALA A 118 5.02 1.66 -1.94
N GLU A 119 5.40 2.80 -2.55
CA GLU A 119 4.64 3.40 -3.66
C GLU A 119 4.69 2.56 -4.94
N SER A 120 5.72 1.72 -5.10
CA SER A 120 5.88 0.81 -6.25
C SER A 120 5.10 -0.50 -6.10
N ILE A 121 4.59 -0.82 -4.91
CA ILE A 121 3.79 -2.03 -4.67
C ILE A 121 2.47 -1.92 -5.42
N ARG A 122 2.10 -2.98 -6.15
CA ARG A 122 0.87 -3.06 -6.93
C ARG A 122 -0.03 -4.17 -6.38
N ARG A 123 -1.33 -4.01 -6.60
CA ARG A 123 -2.31 -5.03 -6.25
C ARG A 123 -2.11 -6.24 -7.16
N VAL A 124 -2.02 -7.42 -6.57
CA VAL A 124 -2.06 -8.70 -7.28
C VAL A 124 -3.50 -8.90 -7.76
N LEU A 125 -3.68 -8.78 -9.08
CA LEU A 125 -4.93 -9.15 -9.72
C LEU A 125 -5.08 -10.67 -9.66
N ALA A 126 -6.33 -11.16 -9.52
CA ALA A 126 -6.57 -12.60 -9.51
C ALA A 126 -5.96 -13.25 -10.76
N PRO A 127 -5.44 -14.49 -10.65
CA PRO A 127 -4.95 -15.23 -11.83
C PRO A 127 -6.10 -15.29 -12.85
N GLY A 128 -5.97 -14.54 -13.94
CA GLY A 128 -7.06 -14.31 -14.90
C GLY A 128 -7.21 -12.87 -15.40
N SER A 129 -6.44 -11.90 -14.89
CA SER A 129 -6.40 -10.54 -15.48
C SER A 129 -4.95 -10.08 -15.70
N GLU A 130 -4.34 -10.64 -16.73
CA GLU A 130 -3.16 -10.05 -17.38
C GLU A 130 -3.57 -8.73 -18.04
N GLY A 131 -2.94 -7.64 -17.61
CA GLY A 131 -3.11 -6.31 -18.17
C GLY A 131 -1.78 -5.64 -18.43
N SER A 132 -1.13 -6.01 -19.53
CA SER A 132 -0.18 -5.16 -20.25
C SER A 132 -0.58 -5.20 -21.74
N GLY A 133 -0.78 -4.02 -22.33
CA GLY A 133 -1.68 -3.82 -23.46
C GLY A 133 -1.22 -4.25 -24.85
N GLY A 134 -2.17 -4.18 -25.80
CA GLY A 134 -1.90 -4.02 -27.23
C GLY A 134 -2.67 -4.94 -28.19
N LYS A 135 -3.83 -4.44 -28.65
CA LYS A 135 -4.42 -4.53 -30.01
C LYS A 135 -5.03 -5.86 -30.56
N ASP A 136 -6.16 -5.65 -31.25
CA ASP A 136 -6.80 -6.42 -32.34
C ASP A 136 -7.88 -7.48 -31.99
N GLY A 137 -9.15 -7.03 -32.03
CA GLY A 137 -10.16 -7.54 -32.97
C GLY A 137 -10.90 -8.87 -32.73
N ASN A 138 -12.23 -8.73 -32.55
CA ASN A 138 -13.32 -9.57 -33.10
C ASN A 138 -13.92 -10.74 -32.27
N GLY A 139 -15.25 -10.68 -32.04
CA GLY A 139 -16.14 -11.84 -32.18
C GLY A 139 -16.84 -12.45 -30.95
N THR A 140 -17.99 -11.88 -30.57
CA THR A 140 -19.32 -12.55 -30.38
C THR A 140 -19.54 -13.74 -29.42
N SER A 141 -20.69 -13.69 -28.72
CA SER A 141 -21.54 -14.76 -28.10
C SER A 141 -21.08 -15.41 -26.79
N THR A 142 -21.92 -15.84 -25.82
CA THR A 142 -23.36 -15.72 -25.50
C THR A 142 -23.56 -16.33 -24.08
N GLY A 143 -24.38 -15.70 -23.24
CA GLY A 143 -25.33 -16.38 -22.33
C GLY A 143 -24.86 -16.98 -20.99
N GLY A 144 -25.76 -16.94 -20.00
CA GLY A 144 -25.83 -17.89 -18.88
C GLY A 144 -25.80 -17.25 -17.49
N GLY A 145 -26.95 -17.19 -16.82
CA GLY A 145 -27.13 -16.53 -15.52
C GLY A 145 -27.01 -17.41 -14.27
N ASN A 146 -27.49 -16.82 -13.17
CA ASN A 146 -27.80 -17.37 -11.84
C ASN A 146 -26.58 -17.78 -10.97
N SER A 147 -26.57 -17.63 -9.64
CA SER A 147 -27.65 -17.40 -8.67
C SER A 147 -27.08 -16.93 -7.33
N SER A 148 -27.92 -16.19 -6.63
CA SER A 148 -27.96 -15.91 -5.20
C SER A 148 -27.62 -17.09 -4.27
N SER A 149 -26.94 -16.78 -3.16
CA SER A 149 -26.88 -17.66 -1.98
C SER A 149 -27.26 -16.85 -0.74
N SER A 150 -28.43 -17.19 -0.22
CA SER A 150 -29.03 -16.73 1.03
C SER A 150 -28.35 -17.39 2.23
N ASN A 151 -28.03 -16.60 3.24
CA ASN A 151 -27.55 -17.09 4.53
C ASN A 151 -28.74 -17.56 5.38
N SER A 152 -28.78 -18.84 5.72
CA SER A 152 -29.63 -19.42 6.75
C SER A 152 -28.78 -19.87 7.93
N ALA A 153 -29.00 -19.28 9.11
CA ALA A 153 -28.58 -19.81 10.41
C ALA A 153 -29.74 -19.53 11.38
N SER A 154 -30.65 -20.48 11.57
CA SER A 154 -30.62 -21.56 12.57
C SER A 154 -30.86 -21.05 14.00
N ALA A 155 -32.09 -21.28 14.46
CA ALA A 155 -32.55 -21.19 15.84
C ALA A 155 -32.32 -22.51 16.59
N LEU A 156 -32.59 -22.50 17.91
CA LEU A 156 -32.44 -23.55 18.95
C LEU A 156 -31.03 -23.57 19.58
N ALA A 157 -30.85 -23.60 20.89
CA ALA A 157 -31.68 -24.04 22.02
C ALA A 157 -31.47 -23.11 23.24
#